data_AF-A0A931SLT5-F1
#
_entry.id   AF-A0A931SLT5-F1
#
_cell.length_a   1.000
_cell.length_b   1.000
_cell.length_c   1.000
_cell.angle_alpha   90.00
_cell.angle_beta   90.00
_cell.angle_gamma   90.00
#
_symmetry.space_group_name_H-M   'P 1'
#
loop_
_entity.id
_entity.type
_entity.pdbx_description
1 polymer ?
#
loop_
_entity_poly.entity_id
_entity_poly.type
_entity_poly.pdbx_seq_one_letter_code
_entity_poly.pdbx_strand_id
1 'polypeptide(L)'
;THHLQFDTDPNETVYFNELSGPTVGWVDTKIYDETLAKTKDEIQAEKAAVGWCQQVVDTNGDGVISRPWNVGTRGPDNVLYAGDTARGQTAPAAPPQGAGRGAGAGRGGRGGGAPATPYDPKLDTLISYSLYSVVPSPVDDSVWGISESFPGHLVRVQRGNNAPQSCKTQVFKVPSPGLDPRGVDIDLNGVVWTALAGSSHLASFDVRKCTDLKGPQKADGSQCQEGWTLYQTTGPKFKGTDVPTDFHYYNWVDQHNVAGFGANSPMATGSNSDSLLVLNPQTRQWTTLRVPYPLGFYSRGMDARVDDPNAGWKGRALWANYGTHFVWHIEGGKGTKGKMVKFQIRPNPLAR
;
A
#
# COMPACT_ATOMS: atom_id res chain seq x y z
N THR A 1 -9.98 4.82 7.85
CA THR A 1 -9.14 4.03 6.92
C THR A 1 -8.78 4.92 5.75
N HIS A 2 -7.50 5.06 5.38
CA HIS A 2 -7.09 5.91 4.25
C HIS A 2 -6.80 5.12 2.96
N HIS A 3 -6.94 3.79 3.00
CA HIS A 3 -6.81 2.88 1.85
C HIS A 3 -7.67 1.62 2.08
N LEU A 4 -9.01 1.77 2.11
CA LEU A 4 -9.91 0.61 2.00
C LEU A 4 -9.96 0.15 0.54
N GLN A 5 -10.16 -1.14 0.33
CA GLN A 5 -10.32 -1.70 -1.01
C GLN A 5 -11.47 -2.68 -1.06
N PHE A 6 -12.27 -2.58 -2.12
CA PHE A 6 -13.25 -3.61 -2.45
C PHE A 6 -12.55 -4.72 -3.21
N ASP A 7 -12.90 -5.96 -2.85
CA ASP A 7 -12.59 -7.13 -3.65
C ASP A 7 -13.59 -7.25 -4.80
N THR A 8 -13.20 -8.02 -5.81
CA THR A 8 -14.05 -8.47 -6.91
C THR A 8 -14.68 -9.83 -6.63
N ASP A 9 -14.60 -10.30 -5.38
CA ASP A 9 -15.24 -11.54 -4.95
C ASP A 9 -16.78 -11.44 -4.99
N PRO A 10 -17.50 -12.58 -4.96
CA PRO A 10 -18.96 -12.57 -5.06
C PRO A 10 -19.72 -11.85 -3.93
N ASN A 11 -19.03 -11.48 -2.85
CA ASN A 11 -19.58 -10.84 -1.66
C ASN A 11 -19.26 -9.34 -1.59
N GLU A 12 -18.52 -8.80 -2.57
CA GLU A 12 -18.02 -7.42 -2.59
C GLU A 12 -17.32 -7.07 -1.27
N THR A 13 -16.44 -7.97 -0.83
CA THR A 13 -15.75 -7.87 0.45
C THR A 13 -14.91 -6.60 0.51
N VAL A 14 -15.10 -5.79 1.55
CA VAL A 14 -14.27 -4.60 1.79
C VAL A 14 -13.17 -4.92 2.79
N TYR A 15 -11.92 -4.75 2.36
CA TYR A 15 -10.75 -4.90 3.21
C TYR A 15 -10.26 -3.57 3.73
N PHE A 16 -9.75 -3.61 4.96
CA PHE A 16 -9.10 -2.49 5.62
C PHE A 16 -8.12 -3.03 6.66
N ASN A 17 -7.16 -2.21 7.03
CA ASN A 17 -6.17 -2.58 8.03
C ASN A 17 -6.18 -1.62 9.20
N GLU A 18 -5.63 -2.09 10.32
CA GLU A 18 -5.33 -1.24 11.47
C GLU A 18 -4.06 -0.41 11.20
N LEU A 19 -4.03 0.84 11.68
CA LEU A 19 -2.88 1.73 11.56
C LEU A 19 -1.63 1.19 12.27
N SER A 20 -1.77 0.39 13.33
CA SER A 20 -0.66 -0.19 14.10
C SER A 20 -0.20 -1.56 13.60
N GLY A 21 -1.00 -2.24 12.77
CA GLY A 21 -0.95 -3.70 12.68
C GLY A 21 -1.25 -4.36 14.05
N PRO A 22 -1.14 -5.69 14.17
CA PRO A 22 -0.78 -6.68 13.15
C PRO A 22 -2.01 -7.26 12.43
N THR A 23 -3.14 -6.56 12.39
CA THR A 23 -4.41 -7.13 11.93
C THR A 23 -4.85 -6.56 10.57
N VAL A 24 -5.27 -7.46 9.67
CA VAL A 24 -6.06 -7.13 8.47
C VAL A 24 -7.49 -7.57 8.75
N GLY A 25 -8.45 -6.65 8.58
CA GLY A 25 -9.88 -6.90 8.78
C GLY A 25 -10.65 -6.76 7.47
N TRP A 26 -11.85 -7.33 7.44
CA TRP A 26 -12.77 -7.15 6.35
C TRP A 26 -14.23 -7.21 6.80
N VAL A 27 -15.10 -6.72 5.92
CA VAL A 27 -16.55 -6.93 5.99
C VAL A 27 -17.02 -7.50 4.67
N ASP A 28 -17.66 -8.66 4.70
CA ASP A 28 -18.38 -9.24 3.56
C ASP A 28 -19.68 -8.43 3.36
N THR A 29 -19.66 -7.41 2.49
CA THR A 29 -20.72 -6.38 2.44
C THR A 29 -22.08 -6.98 2.06
N LYS A 30 -22.11 -7.94 1.14
CA LYS A 30 -23.33 -8.66 0.78
C LYS A 30 -23.91 -9.46 1.95
N ILE A 31 -23.08 -10.14 2.73
CA ILE A 31 -23.53 -10.90 3.91
C ILE A 31 -24.10 -9.96 4.97
N TYR A 32 -23.47 -8.80 5.14
CA TYR A 32 -23.95 -7.75 6.03
C TYR A 32 -25.36 -7.30 5.61
N ASP A 33 -25.53 -6.88 4.34
CA ASP A 33 -26.80 -6.37 3.83
C ASP A 33 -27.90 -7.43 3.87
N GLU A 34 -27.62 -8.67 3.47
CA GLU A 34 -28.57 -9.78 3.52
C GLU A 34 -29.02 -10.11 4.95
N THR A 35 -28.07 -10.14 5.89
CA THR A 35 -28.36 -10.41 7.30
C THR A 35 -29.18 -9.26 7.90
N LEU A 36 -28.78 -8.02 7.67
CA LEU A 36 -29.50 -6.84 8.16
C LEU A 36 -30.92 -6.79 7.58
N ALA A 37 -31.10 -7.10 6.30
CA ALA A 37 -32.41 -7.16 5.66
C ALA A 37 -33.33 -8.19 6.34
N LYS A 38 -32.79 -9.36 6.72
CA LYS A 38 -33.51 -10.48 7.34
C LYS A 38 -33.80 -10.28 8.83
N THR A 39 -32.83 -9.81 9.59
CA THR A 39 -32.90 -9.75 11.07
C THR A 39 -33.35 -8.39 11.59
N LYS A 40 -33.14 -7.31 10.81
CA LYS A 40 -33.25 -5.92 11.25
C LYS A 40 -32.35 -5.59 12.45
N ASP A 41 -31.26 -6.34 12.61
CA ASP A 41 -30.31 -6.21 13.72
C ASP A 41 -28.90 -6.01 13.16
N GLU A 42 -28.38 -4.79 13.32
CA GLU A 42 -27.03 -4.40 12.87
C GLU A 42 -25.93 -5.20 13.57
N ILE A 43 -26.11 -5.57 14.85
CA ILE A 43 -25.12 -6.34 15.61
C ILE A 43 -25.02 -7.76 15.07
N GLN A 44 -26.15 -8.35 14.67
CA GLN A 44 -26.15 -9.67 14.03
C GLN A 44 -25.54 -9.61 12.63
N ALA A 45 -25.85 -8.57 11.85
CA ALA A 45 -25.27 -8.36 10.52
C ALA A 45 -23.75 -8.18 10.58
N GLU A 46 -23.27 -7.35 11.50
CA GLU A 46 -21.84 -7.18 11.75
C GLU A 46 -21.17 -8.51 12.10
N LYS A 47 -21.69 -9.22 13.11
CA LYS A 47 -21.11 -10.52 13.55
C LYS A 47 -21.07 -11.58 12.46
N ALA A 48 -21.99 -11.54 11.50
CA ALA A 48 -22.03 -12.49 10.39
C ALA A 48 -21.04 -12.15 9.28
N ALA A 49 -20.71 -10.88 9.09
CA ALA A 49 -19.95 -10.38 7.95
C ALA A 49 -18.49 -10.02 8.26
N VAL A 50 -18.15 -9.76 9.53
CA VAL A 50 -16.79 -9.37 9.92
C VAL A 50 -15.84 -10.56 9.98
N GLY A 51 -14.62 -10.35 9.47
CA GLY A 51 -13.53 -11.29 9.67
C GLY A 51 -12.20 -10.57 9.83
N TRP A 52 -11.19 -11.30 10.30
CA TRP A 52 -9.85 -10.76 10.49
C TRP A 52 -8.78 -11.84 10.43
N CYS A 53 -7.57 -11.40 10.12
CA CYS A 53 -6.33 -12.18 10.18
C CYS A 53 -5.25 -11.39 10.92
N GLN A 54 -4.50 -12.07 11.78
CA GLN A 54 -3.26 -11.53 12.33
C GLN A 54 -2.08 -11.85 11.41
N GLN A 55 -1.05 -10.99 11.44
CA GLN A 55 0.17 -11.17 10.68
C GLN A 55 1.09 -12.21 11.35
N VAL A 56 0.92 -13.49 11.00
CA VAL A 56 1.69 -14.60 11.59
C VAL A 56 2.47 -15.35 10.52
N VAL A 57 3.78 -15.45 10.71
CA VAL A 57 4.70 -16.13 9.81
C VAL A 57 4.97 -17.53 10.33
N ASP A 58 4.88 -18.51 9.43
CA ASP A 58 5.22 -19.93 9.63
C ASP A 58 6.73 -20.09 9.85
N THR A 59 7.21 -19.70 11.03
CA THR A 59 8.65 -19.70 11.35
C THR A 59 9.14 -21.05 11.85
N ASN A 60 8.23 -21.91 12.32
CA ASN A 60 8.60 -23.28 12.70
C ASN A 60 8.70 -24.21 11.46
N GLY A 61 8.12 -23.81 10.31
CA GLY A 61 8.24 -24.48 9.03
C GLY A 61 7.29 -25.66 8.82
N ASP A 62 6.34 -25.91 9.73
CA ASP A 62 5.45 -27.07 9.67
C ASP A 62 4.29 -26.90 8.66
N GLY A 63 4.07 -25.67 8.17
CA GLY A 63 3.03 -25.36 7.19
C GLY A 63 1.71 -24.89 7.79
N VAL A 64 1.54 -24.92 9.11
CA VAL A 64 0.29 -24.64 9.84
C VAL A 64 0.53 -23.58 10.89
N ILE A 65 -0.26 -22.51 10.87
CA ILE A 65 -0.18 -21.48 11.91
C ILE A 65 -0.84 -21.98 13.20
N SER A 66 -0.04 -22.21 14.24
CA SER A 66 -0.48 -22.78 15.51
C SER A 66 -0.17 -21.87 16.71
N ARG A 67 -1.13 -21.71 17.62
CA ARG A 67 -0.95 -20.93 18.86
C ARG A 67 -0.32 -21.79 19.96
N PRO A 68 0.43 -21.20 20.91
CA PRO A 68 0.81 -19.79 21.01
C PRO A 68 1.89 -19.39 19.99
N TRP A 69 2.14 -18.09 19.84
CA TRP A 69 3.17 -17.57 18.93
C TRP A 69 4.28 -16.88 19.70
N ASN A 70 5.49 -16.90 19.14
CA ASN A 70 6.51 -15.91 19.45
C ASN A 70 5.95 -14.52 19.12
N VAL A 71 6.26 -13.52 19.95
CA VAL A 71 5.94 -12.12 19.64
C VAL A 71 7.22 -11.47 19.11
N GLY A 72 7.27 -11.21 17.81
CA GLY A 72 8.36 -10.48 17.20
C GLY A 72 8.43 -9.06 17.75
N THR A 73 9.63 -8.52 17.90
CA THR A 73 9.84 -7.11 18.23
C THR A 73 9.08 -6.22 17.24
N ARG A 74 8.19 -5.38 17.77
CA ARG A 74 7.49 -4.29 17.09
C ARG A 74 8.44 -3.61 16.09
N GLY A 75 8.06 -3.58 14.81
CA GLY A 75 8.76 -2.76 13.83
C GLY A 75 8.85 -1.31 14.35
N PRO A 76 9.94 -0.57 14.08
CA PRO A 76 10.08 0.79 14.58
C PRO A 76 8.82 1.58 14.19
N ASP A 77 8.22 2.25 15.18
CA ASP A 77 7.04 3.09 14.96
C ASP A 77 7.31 3.99 13.75
N ASN A 78 6.34 4.07 12.84
CA ASN A 78 6.46 4.80 11.59
C ASN A 78 6.67 6.29 11.89
N VAL A 79 7.93 6.73 12.00
CA VAL A 79 8.32 8.09 12.42
C VAL A 79 7.78 9.14 11.44
N LEU A 80 7.47 8.73 10.21
CA LEU A 80 6.91 9.61 9.17
C LEU A 80 5.48 10.04 9.45
N TYR A 81 4.71 9.29 10.25
CA TYR A 81 3.30 9.61 10.53
C TYR A 81 3.06 10.54 11.71
N ALA A 82 4.11 10.92 12.45
CA ALA A 82 3.98 11.90 13.52
C ALA A 82 3.56 13.30 13.01
N GLY A 83 3.71 13.58 11.70
CA GLY A 83 3.38 14.87 11.10
C GLY A 83 1.90 15.09 10.78
N ASP A 84 1.14 14.04 10.46
CA ASP A 84 -0.16 14.20 9.79
C ASP A 84 -1.38 14.16 10.75
N THR A 85 -1.20 13.68 11.99
CA THR A 85 -2.28 13.64 13.00
C THR A 85 -1.95 14.29 14.34
N ALA A 86 -0.73 14.83 14.52
CA ALA A 86 -0.38 15.57 15.74
C ALA A 86 -1.01 16.98 15.74
N ARG A 87 -2.34 17.07 15.89
CA ARG A 87 -2.94 18.31 16.40
C ARG A 87 -2.49 18.51 17.84
N GLY A 88 -1.70 19.56 18.06
CA GLY A 88 -1.68 20.26 19.34
C GLY A 88 -0.59 19.86 20.34
N GLN A 89 0.63 19.60 19.90
CA GLN A 89 1.79 19.79 20.79
C GLN A 89 2.65 20.91 20.24
N THR A 90 2.58 22.05 20.93
CA THR A 90 3.47 23.19 20.74
C THR A 90 4.91 22.72 20.65
N ALA A 91 5.59 23.05 19.55
CA ALA A 91 7.01 22.79 19.38
C ALA A 91 7.79 23.31 20.60
N PRO A 92 8.67 22.52 21.24
CA PRO A 92 9.59 23.05 22.21
C PRO A 92 10.57 23.98 21.50
N ALA A 93 10.82 25.15 22.08
CA ALA A 93 11.85 26.07 21.60
C ALA A 93 13.23 25.37 21.55
N ALA A 94 14.03 25.70 20.54
CA ALA A 94 15.38 25.18 20.38
C ALA A 94 16.24 25.45 21.63
N PRO A 95 17.03 24.48 22.13
CA PRO A 95 17.88 24.73 23.29
C PRO A 95 19.11 25.56 22.90
N PRO A 96 19.62 26.44 23.79
CA PRO A 96 20.88 27.13 23.55
C PRO A 96 22.06 26.15 23.65
N GLN A 97 23.10 26.44 22.87
CA GLN A 97 24.36 25.73 22.91
C GLN A 97 25.07 25.97 24.25
N GLY A 98 25.47 24.90 24.95
CA GLY A 98 26.52 24.97 25.97
C GLY A 98 26.30 24.14 27.24
N ALA A 99 27.27 23.25 27.48
CA ALA A 99 27.70 22.70 28.76
C ALA A 99 26.87 21.61 29.48
N GLY A 100 27.57 20.51 29.80
CA GLY A 100 27.49 19.86 31.11
C GLY A 100 26.61 18.60 31.22
N ARG A 101 27.27 17.45 31.40
CA ARG A 101 26.66 16.19 31.84
C ARG A 101 25.98 16.36 33.21
N GLY A 102 24.76 15.83 33.36
CA GLY A 102 24.10 15.67 34.65
C GLY A 102 22.92 14.71 34.53
N ALA A 103 22.98 13.60 35.26
CA ALA A 103 21.91 12.61 35.36
C ALA A 103 20.67 13.21 36.04
N GLY A 104 19.48 12.93 35.48
CA GLY A 104 18.21 13.33 36.07
C GLY A 104 17.06 12.49 35.49
N ALA A 105 16.53 11.61 36.32
CA ALA A 105 15.41 10.73 36.00
C ALA A 105 14.12 11.53 35.71
N GLY A 106 13.48 11.23 34.58
CA GLY A 106 12.13 11.68 34.24
C GLY A 106 11.24 10.47 33.96
N ARG A 107 10.48 10.04 34.97
CA ARG A 107 9.43 9.03 34.86
C ARG A 107 8.23 9.60 34.11
N GLY A 108 7.74 8.88 33.10
CA GLY A 108 6.48 9.21 32.44
C GLY A 108 6.15 8.28 31.26
N GLY A 109 5.75 7.04 31.54
CA GLY A 109 5.23 6.11 30.54
C GLY A 109 4.92 4.75 31.15
N ARG A 110 3.65 4.52 31.51
CA ARG A 110 3.16 3.23 32.03
C ARG A 110 3.14 2.20 30.91
N GLY A 111 3.95 1.16 31.11
CA GLY A 111 4.00 -0.06 30.32
C GLY A 111 5.17 -0.88 30.83
N GLY A 112 5.00 -1.50 32.00
CA GLY A 112 6.00 -2.42 32.52
C GLY A 112 6.20 -3.52 31.48
N GLY A 113 7.38 -3.56 30.86
CA GLY A 113 7.76 -4.64 29.97
C GLY A 113 7.74 -5.93 30.77
N ALA A 114 6.75 -6.78 30.50
CA ALA A 114 6.85 -8.18 30.86
C ALA A 114 8.19 -8.70 30.31
N PRO A 115 8.94 -9.54 31.05
CA PRO A 115 10.13 -10.15 30.50
C PRO A 115 9.76 -10.81 29.17
N ALA A 116 10.49 -10.46 28.11
CA ALA A 116 10.27 -11.06 26.80
C ALA A 116 10.34 -12.59 26.98
N THR A 117 9.25 -13.28 26.67
CA THR A 117 9.24 -14.73 26.64
C THR A 117 10.38 -15.19 25.75
N PRO A 118 11.23 -16.14 26.20
CA PRO A 118 12.31 -16.66 25.35
C PRO A 118 11.74 -17.15 24.02
N TYR A 119 12.43 -16.83 22.92
CA TYR A 119 12.05 -17.30 21.60
C TYR A 119 12.03 -18.83 21.57
N ASP A 120 10.91 -19.42 21.13
CA ASP A 120 10.77 -20.86 20.94
C ASP A 120 10.78 -21.19 19.44
N PRO A 121 11.80 -21.90 18.93
CA PRO A 121 11.89 -22.25 17.51
C PRO A 121 10.80 -23.20 17.03
N LYS A 122 9.99 -23.77 17.93
CA LYS A 122 8.84 -24.62 17.59
C LYS A 122 7.55 -23.84 17.36
N LEU A 123 7.54 -22.55 17.69
CA LEU A 123 6.37 -21.69 17.53
C LEU A 123 6.49 -20.80 16.29
N ASP A 124 5.34 -20.47 15.72
CA ASP A 124 5.23 -19.42 14.72
C ASP A 124 5.50 -18.04 15.31
N THR A 125 5.70 -17.05 14.46
CA THR A 125 6.04 -15.69 14.90
C THR A 125 4.96 -14.70 14.46
N LEU A 126 4.32 -14.06 15.44
CA LEU A 126 3.51 -12.87 15.24
C LEU A 126 4.44 -11.69 14.95
N ILE A 127 4.30 -11.13 13.76
CA ILE A 127 4.99 -9.91 13.33
C ILE A 127 4.00 -8.74 13.36
N SER A 128 4.51 -7.51 13.36
CA SER A 128 3.67 -6.32 13.42
C SER A 128 4.16 -5.25 12.46
N TYR A 129 3.58 -5.26 11.26
CA TYR A 129 3.74 -4.19 10.28
C TYR A 129 2.48 -3.32 10.22
N SER A 130 2.69 -2.00 10.30
CA SER A 130 1.70 -1.02 9.89
C SER A 130 1.55 -1.11 8.38
N LEU A 131 0.35 -1.43 7.91
CA LEU A 131 0.05 -1.45 6.49
C LEU A 131 -0.47 -0.07 6.10
N TYR A 132 0.21 0.59 5.19
CA TYR A 132 -0.22 1.90 4.74
C TYR A 132 -1.43 1.76 3.81
N SER A 133 -1.31 0.87 2.82
CA SER A 133 -2.37 0.50 1.88
C SER A 133 -2.48 -1.02 1.77
N VAL A 134 -3.64 -1.48 1.34
CA VAL A 134 -3.93 -2.89 1.05
C VAL A 134 -4.59 -3.04 -0.31
N VAL A 135 -4.48 -4.23 -0.91
CA VAL A 135 -5.19 -4.63 -2.12
C VAL A 135 -5.51 -6.13 -2.04
N PRO A 136 -6.78 -6.56 -2.23
CA PRO A 136 -7.12 -7.96 -2.34
C PRO A 136 -6.63 -8.54 -3.68
N SER A 137 -6.27 -9.81 -3.66
CA SER A 137 -5.81 -10.54 -4.84
C SER A 137 -6.99 -11.04 -5.68
N PRO A 138 -7.01 -10.81 -7.00
CA PRO A 138 -8.06 -11.33 -7.86
C PRO A 138 -7.87 -12.81 -8.22
N VAL A 139 -6.76 -13.44 -7.80
CA VAL A 139 -6.40 -14.82 -8.20
C VAL A 139 -6.39 -15.82 -7.05
N ASP A 140 -6.45 -15.35 -5.81
CA ASP A 140 -6.47 -16.18 -4.60
C ASP A 140 -7.07 -15.42 -3.41
N ASP A 141 -7.11 -16.05 -2.25
CA ASP A 141 -7.68 -15.53 -1.01
C ASP A 141 -6.72 -14.62 -0.21
N SER A 142 -5.72 -14.05 -0.89
CA SER A 142 -4.71 -13.22 -0.25
C SER A 142 -5.02 -11.73 -0.33
N VAL A 143 -4.64 -11.02 0.72
CA VAL A 143 -4.61 -9.55 0.76
C VAL A 143 -3.15 -9.14 0.85
N TRP A 144 -2.75 -8.24 -0.02
CA TRP A 144 -1.43 -7.63 -0.02
C TRP A 144 -1.50 -6.28 0.64
N GLY A 145 -0.52 -5.97 1.47
CA GLY A 145 -0.32 -4.63 1.99
C GLY A 145 1.14 -4.23 1.91
N ILE A 146 1.38 -2.95 2.07
CA ILE A 146 2.73 -2.40 2.12
C ILE A 146 3.01 -1.74 3.46
N SER A 147 4.23 -1.90 3.93
CA SER A 147 4.73 -1.22 5.11
C SER A 147 5.90 -0.32 4.77
N GLU A 148 5.87 0.90 5.26
CA GLU A 148 6.91 1.92 5.09
C GLU A 148 8.11 1.71 6.05
N SER A 149 8.05 0.72 6.94
CA SER A 149 9.16 0.38 7.83
C SER A 149 10.43 0.12 7.02
N PHE A 150 11.41 1.02 7.18
CA PHE A 150 12.60 1.09 6.33
C PHE A 150 13.28 -0.28 6.14
N PRO A 151 13.66 -0.66 4.90
CA PRO A 151 13.53 0.10 3.65
C PRO A 151 12.12 0.07 3.03
N GLY A 152 11.24 -0.80 3.56
CA GLY A 152 9.91 -1.06 3.03
C GLY A 152 9.65 -2.56 2.89
N HIS A 153 8.39 -2.98 3.01
CA HIS A 153 7.99 -4.38 2.89
C HIS A 153 6.64 -4.53 2.17
N LEU A 154 6.50 -5.57 1.35
CA LEU A 154 5.20 -6.16 1.04
C LEU A 154 4.84 -7.19 2.12
N VAL A 155 3.59 -7.21 2.52
CA VAL A 155 3.03 -8.16 3.49
C VAL A 155 1.84 -8.83 2.83
N ARG A 156 1.93 -10.14 2.57
CA ARG A 156 0.85 -10.96 2.03
C ARG A 156 0.19 -11.71 3.16
N VAL A 157 -1.12 -11.55 3.32
CA VAL A 157 -1.93 -12.29 4.29
C VAL A 157 -2.93 -13.15 3.53
N GLN A 158 -2.75 -14.47 3.55
CA GLN A 158 -3.76 -15.42 3.08
C GLN A 158 -4.78 -15.69 4.17
N ARG A 159 -6.08 -15.65 3.84
CA ARG A 159 -7.17 -15.94 4.76
C ARG A 159 -7.28 -17.43 5.08
N GLY A 160 -7.15 -18.28 4.08
CA GLY A 160 -7.59 -19.67 4.11
C GLY A 160 -9.12 -19.79 4.29
N ASN A 161 -9.58 -21.02 4.47
CA ASN A 161 -11.01 -21.33 4.52
C ASN A 161 -11.66 -21.13 5.91
N ASN A 162 -10.88 -20.83 6.95
CA ASN A 162 -11.36 -20.71 8.33
C ASN A 162 -10.53 -19.67 9.11
N ALA A 163 -10.60 -18.41 8.67
CA ALA A 163 -9.97 -17.30 9.37
C ALA A 163 -10.64 -17.07 10.75
N PRO A 164 -9.89 -16.69 11.79
CA PRO A 164 -8.46 -16.36 11.78
C PRO A 164 -7.50 -17.56 11.85
N GLN A 165 -7.99 -18.80 12.07
CA GLN A 165 -7.17 -19.97 12.38
C GLN A 165 -6.34 -20.45 11.19
N SER A 166 -6.83 -20.26 9.97
CA SER A 166 -6.12 -20.63 8.74
C SER A 166 -5.24 -19.51 8.17
N CYS A 167 -5.21 -18.33 8.81
CA CYS A 167 -4.49 -17.20 8.26
C CYS A 167 -2.98 -17.46 8.22
N LYS A 168 -2.33 -17.12 7.11
CA LYS A 168 -0.88 -17.24 6.95
C LYS A 168 -0.30 -15.95 6.37
N THR A 169 0.82 -15.51 6.93
CA THR A 169 1.51 -14.29 6.48
C THR A 169 2.87 -14.59 5.90
N GLN A 170 3.19 -13.85 4.83
CA GLN A 170 4.50 -13.81 4.21
C GLN A 170 4.92 -12.34 4.09
N VAL A 171 6.19 -12.05 4.30
CA VAL A 171 6.75 -10.70 4.20
C VAL A 171 7.80 -10.70 3.11
N PHE A 172 7.93 -9.60 2.38
CA PHE A 172 8.93 -9.44 1.34
C PHE A 172 9.53 -8.05 1.43
N LYS A 173 10.79 -7.99 1.82
CA LYS A 173 11.55 -6.75 1.98
C LYS A 173 11.87 -6.18 0.59
N VAL A 174 11.63 -4.89 0.42
CA VAL A 174 11.98 -4.18 -0.81
C VAL A 174 13.50 -4.23 -1.02
N PRO A 175 14.00 -4.68 -2.19
CA PRO A 175 15.43 -4.71 -2.47
C PRO A 175 15.99 -3.32 -2.74
N SER A 176 17.27 -3.14 -2.41
CA SER A 176 18.04 -2.01 -2.92
C SER A 176 18.07 -2.01 -4.45
N PRO A 177 17.97 -0.85 -5.13
CA PRO A 177 17.95 0.52 -4.58
C PRO A 177 16.54 1.05 -4.22
N GLY A 178 15.52 0.20 -4.18
CA GLY A 178 14.15 0.58 -3.88
C GLY A 178 13.93 0.97 -2.41
N LEU A 179 13.10 1.99 -2.18
CA LEU A 179 12.81 2.55 -0.85
C LEU A 179 11.38 3.09 -0.75
N ASP A 180 10.81 3.02 0.46
CA ASP A 180 9.54 3.65 0.86
C ASP A 180 8.36 3.29 -0.06
N PRO A 181 7.91 2.03 -0.07
CA PRO A 181 6.70 1.65 -0.78
C PRO A 181 5.52 2.42 -0.17
N ARG A 182 4.67 3.03 -1.02
CA ARG A 182 3.43 3.72 -0.58
C ARG A 182 2.17 3.25 -1.28
N GLY A 183 2.25 3.01 -2.59
CA GLY A 183 1.16 2.39 -3.34
C GLY A 183 1.27 0.87 -3.35
N VAL A 184 0.12 0.20 -3.40
CA VAL A 184 0.05 -1.21 -3.78
C VAL A 184 -1.17 -1.43 -4.68
N ASP A 185 -0.98 -2.20 -5.73
CA ASP A 185 -2.04 -2.70 -6.58
C ASP A 185 -1.60 -4.04 -7.20
N ILE A 186 -2.49 -4.78 -7.84
CA ILE A 186 -2.24 -6.13 -8.35
C ILE A 186 -2.83 -6.29 -9.75
N ASP A 187 -2.15 -7.05 -10.60
CA ASP A 187 -2.66 -7.38 -11.93
C ASP A 187 -3.56 -8.64 -11.92
N LEU A 188 -4.29 -8.88 -13.02
CA LEU A 188 -5.17 -10.05 -13.15
C LEU A 188 -4.42 -11.40 -13.15
N ASN A 189 -3.09 -11.40 -13.19
CA ASN A 189 -2.25 -12.59 -13.09
C ASN A 189 -1.67 -12.79 -11.68
N GLY A 190 -2.00 -11.91 -10.72
CA GLY A 190 -1.47 -11.96 -9.35
C GLY A 190 -0.08 -11.34 -9.18
N VAL A 191 0.42 -10.56 -10.15
CA VAL A 191 1.66 -9.79 -9.99
C VAL A 191 1.35 -8.50 -9.26
N VAL A 192 2.00 -8.30 -8.12
CA VAL A 192 1.84 -7.12 -7.27
C VAL A 192 2.71 -6.00 -7.79
N TRP A 193 2.20 -4.78 -7.79
CA TRP A 193 2.90 -3.56 -8.19
C TRP A 193 2.92 -2.58 -7.03
N THR A 194 4.07 -1.94 -6.80
CA THR A 194 4.23 -0.95 -5.74
C THR A 194 5.10 0.23 -6.17
N ALA A 195 4.59 1.45 -5.98
CA ALA A 195 5.35 2.67 -6.14
C ALA A 195 6.30 2.85 -4.94
N LEU A 196 7.60 2.99 -5.23
CA LEU A 196 8.68 3.18 -4.27
C LEU A 196 9.02 4.67 -4.18
N ALA A 197 8.31 5.36 -3.30
CA ALA A 197 8.22 6.81 -3.24
C ALA A 197 9.56 7.48 -2.91
N GLY A 198 10.41 6.81 -2.13
CA GLY A 198 11.73 7.31 -1.72
C GLY A 198 12.84 7.08 -2.73
N SER A 199 12.57 6.42 -3.86
CA SER A 199 13.61 6.02 -4.83
C SER A 199 13.24 6.26 -6.29
N SER A 200 12.05 6.80 -6.57
CA SER A 200 11.52 7.02 -7.92
C SER A 200 11.45 5.76 -8.79
N HIS A 201 11.10 4.63 -8.17
CA HIS A 201 10.83 3.38 -8.89
C HIS A 201 9.36 3.01 -8.82
N LEU A 202 8.90 2.27 -9.82
CA LEU A 202 7.79 1.35 -9.70
C LEU A 202 8.38 -0.06 -9.66
N ALA A 203 7.90 -0.92 -8.78
CA ALA A 203 8.37 -2.30 -8.68
C ALA A 203 7.24 -3.28 -8.93
N SER A 204 7.55 -4.38 -9.61
CA SER A 204 6.70 -5.57 -9.65
C SER A 204 7.24 -6.64 -8.72
N PHE A 205 6.34 -7.41 -8.10
CA PHE A 205 6.66 -8.57 -7.31
C PHE A 205 5.78 -9.76 -7.73
N ASP A 206 6.43 -10.87 -8.10
CA ASP A 206 5.76 -12.11 -8.47
C ASP A 206 6.09 -13.22 -7.48
N VAL A 207 5.16 -13.50 -6.56
CA VAL A 207 5.34 -14.49 -5.50
C VAL A 207 5.54 -15.91 -6.03
N ARG A 208 5.09 -16.19 -7.27
CA ARG A 208 5.22 -17.52 -7.89
C ARG A 208 6.66 -17.84 -8.27
N LYS A 209 7.54 -16.84 -8.34
CA LYS A 209 8.98 -17.02 -8.55
C LYS A 209 9.70 -17.39 -7.26
N CYS A 210 9.08 -17.18 -6.10
CA CYS A 210 9.70 -17.45 -4.82
C CYS A 210 9.88 -18.95 -4.60
N THR A 211 11.08 -19.32 -4.15
CA THR A 211 11.32 -20.63 -3.56
C THR A 211 11.43 -20.49 -2.04
N ASP A 212 10.86 -21.45 -1.30
CA ASP A 212 10.91 -21.51 0.17
C ASP A 212 10.35 -20.27 0.92
N LEU A 213 9.08 -20.35 1.33
CA LEU A 213 8.34 -19.27 1.98
C LEU A 213 8.02 -19.52 3.46
N LYS A 214 8.71 -20.46 4.10
CA LYS A 214 8.51 -20.80 5.52
C LYS A 214 9.83 -21.07 6.24
N GLY A 215 9.79 -21.14 7.56
CA GLY A 215 10.95 -21.38 8.42
C GLY A 215 11.50 -20.13 9.12
N PRO A 216 12.53 -20.31 9.96
CA PRO A 216 12.86 -19.35 11.03
C PRO A 216 13.39 -18.01 10.52
N GLN A 217 13.92 -17.95 9.31
CA GLN A 217 14.50 -16.74 8.72
C GLN A 217 13.48 -15.89 7.94
N LYS A 218 12.21 -16.31 7.81
CA LYS A 218 11.25 -15.65 6.91
C LYS A 218 10.59 -14.40 7.49
N ALA A 219 10.73 -14.18 8.79
CA ALA A 219 10.10 -13.05 9.49
C ALA A 219 10.69 -11.68 9.11
N ASP A 220 11.92 -11.62 8.59
CA ASP A 220 12.57 -10.36 8.18
C ASP A 220 12.26 -9.93 6.73
N GLY A 221 11.60 -10.81 5.97
CA GLY A 221 11.22 -10.57 4.58
C GLY A 221 12.36 -10.63 3.56
N SER A 222 13.59 -10.97 3.95
CA SER A 222 14.75 -10.96 3.06
C SER A 222 14.69 -12.01 1.93
N GLN A 223 13.77 -12.97 2.03
CA GLN A 223 13.51 -13.98 1.00
C GLN A 223 12.99 -13.42 -0.33
N CYS A 224 13.00 -14.28 -1.35
CA CYS A 224 12.39 -14.05 -2.65
C CYS A 224 12.87 -12.79 -3.37
N GLN A 225 14.18 -12.58 -3.40
CA GLN A 225 14.77 -11.47 -4.17
C GLN A 225 14.50 -11.64 -5.67
N GLU A 226 14.41 -12.89 -6.15
CA GLU A 226 14.07 -13.28 -7.51
C GLU A 226 12.64 -12.90 -7.94
N GLY A 227 11.74 -12.62 -6.98
CA GLY A 227 10.38 -12.18 -7.25
C GLY A 227 10.30 -10.72 -7.69
N TRP A 228 11.31 -9.90 -7.37
CA TRP A 228 11.29 -8.46 -7.59
C TRP A 228 11.81 -8.04 -8.97
N THR A 229 11.23 -6.97 -9.51
CA THR A 229 11.83 -6.21 -10.62
C THR A 229 11.54 -4.73 -10.41
N LEU A 230 12.57 -3.89 -10.48
CA LEU A 230 12.48 -2.44 -10.26
C LEU A 230 12.60 -1.69 -11.59
N TYR A 231 11.73 -0.70 -11.77
CA TYR A 231 11.64 0.15 -12.95
C TYR A 231 11.80 1.61 -12.51
N GLN A 232 12.96 2.20 -12.76
CA GLN A 232 13.21 3.61 -12.43
C GLN A 232 12.49 4.51 -13.44
N THR A 233 11.86 5.59 -12.97
CA THR A 233 11.25 6.59 -13.84
C THR A 233 12.30 7.51 -14.47
N THR A 234 11.94 8.17 -15.57
CA THR A 234 12.84 9.07 -16.32
C THR A 234 12.74 10.52 -15.86
N GLY A 235 12.36 10.76 -14.60
CA GLY A 235 12.17 12.09 -14.03
C GLY A 235 13.47 12.91 -13.93
N PRO A 236 13.37 14.22 -13.65
CA PRO A 236 14.53 15.09 -13.47
C PRO A 236 15.41 14.61 -12.31
N LYS A 237 16.70 14.95 -12.36
CA LYS A 237 17.72 14.57 -11.36
C LYS A 237 18.41 15.83 -10.85
N PHE A 238 18.77 15.86 -9.57
CA PHE A 238 19.64 16.92 -9.05
C PHE A 238 21.08 16.72 -9.56
N LYS A 239 21.84 17.82 -9.62
CA LYS A 239 23.26 17.77 -9.99
C LYS A 239 24.04 16.90 -9.01
N GLY A 240 24.79 15.93 -9.52
CA GLY A 240 25.65 15.06 -8.70
C GLY A 240 24.97 13.78 -8.19
N THR A 241 23.74 13.48 -8.64
CA THR A 241 23.07 12.21 -8.35
C THR A 241 22.45 11.62 -9.62
N ASP A 242 22.41 10.30 -9.70
CA ASP A 242 21.69 9.56 -10.74
C ASP A 242 20.27 9.17 -10.34
N VAL A 243 19.82 9.54 -9.13
CA VAL A 243 18.48 9.26 -8.62
C VAL A 243 17.50 10.34 -9.09
N PRO A 244 16.39 9.99 -9.76
CA PRO A 244 15.33 10.94 -10.07
C PRO A 244 14.72 11.56 -8.81
N THR A 245 14.10 12.72 -8.96
CA THR A 245 13.51 13.48 -7.84
C THR A 245 11.98 13.36 -7.79
N ASP A 246 11.39 12.50 -8.62
CA ASP A 246 9.95 12.35 -8.67
C ASP A 246 9.46 11.47 -7.52
N PHE A 247 8.40 11.92 -6.86
CA PHE A 247 7.79 11.23 -5.74
C PHE A 247 6.57 10.47 -6.26
N HIS A 248 6.58 9.15 -6.13
CA HIS A 248 5.46 8.31 -6.55
C HIS A 248 4.64 7.91 -5.34
N TYR A 249 3.66 8.74 -4.99
CA TYR A 249 2.85 8.51 -3.81
C TYR A 249 2.00 7.24 -3.91
N TYR A 250 1.45 6.93 -5.09
CA TYR A 250 0.63 5.73 -5.30
C TYR A 250 0.86 5.14 -6.69
N ASN A 251 0.37 3.91 -6.89
CA ASN A 251 0.31 3.23 -8.18
C ASN A 251 -1.06 2.58 -8.37
N TRP A 252 -1.39 2.30 -9.62
CA TRP A 252 -2.60 1.60 -10.01
C TRP A 252 -2.33 0.73 -11.24
N VAL A 253 -3.04 -0.38 -11.40
CA VAL A 253 -2.91 -1.29 -12.54
C VAL A 253 -4.19 -1.27 -13.35
N ASP A 254 -4.08 -0.91 -14.63
CA ASP A 254 -5.20 -0.98 -15.57
C ASP A 254 -5.48 -2.41 -16.00
N GLN A 255 -6.16 -3.16 -15.13
CA GLN A 255 -6.53 -4.55 -15.34
C GLN A 255 -7.36 -4.74 -16.62
N HIS A 256 -8.20 -3.77 -16.97
CA HIS A 256 -9.23 -3.92 -18.01
C HIS A 256 -8.99 -3.10 -19.28
N ASN A 257 -7.78 -2.57 -19.46
CA ASN A 257 -7.43 -1.75 -20.62
C ASN A 257 -8.38 -0.55 -20.82
N VAL A 258 -8.74 0.12 -19.73
CA VAL A 258 -9.57 1.32 -19.75
C VAL A 258 -8.84 2.47 -20.45
N ALA A 259 -7.54 2.62 -20.24
CA ALA A 259 -6.76 3.70 -20.84
C ALA A 259 -6.29 3.41 -22.27
N GLY A 260 -6.41 2.17 -22.76
CA GLY A 260 -5.99 1.80 -24.12
C GLY A 260 -4.50 1.44 -24.25
N PHE A 261 -3.77 1.26 -23.15
CA PHE A 261 -2.35 0.86 -23.16
C PHE A 261 -2.11 -0.66 -23.12
N GLY A 262 -3.19 -1.45 -23.01
CA GLY A 262 -3.16 -2.90 -22.79
C GLY A 262 -3.73 -3.27 -21.42
N ALA A 263 -4.26 -4.49 -21.29
CA ALA A 263 -4.67 -5.02 -20.00
C ALA A 263 -3.45 -5.21 -19.09
N ASN A 264 -3.65 -5.08 -17.78
CA ASN A 264 -2.61 -5.14 -16.76
C ASN A 264 -1.51 -4.07 -16.95
N SER A 265 -1.86 -2.88 -17.46
CA SER A 265 -0.86 -1.81 -17.63
C SER A 265 -0.58 -1.13 -16.29
N PRO A 266 0.63 -1.23 -15.74
CA PRO A 266 0.95 -0.62 -14.45
C PRO A 266 1.22 0.88 -14.60
N MET A 267 0.72 1.67 -13.64
CA MET A 267 0.81 3.12 -13.63
C MET A 267 1.26 3.64 -12.27
N ALA A 268 1.98 4.77 -12.25
CA ALA A 268 2.39 5.47 -11.03
C ALA A 268 1.95 6.93 -11.08
N THR A 269 1.62 7.50 -9.93
CA THR A 269 1.41 8.95 -9.82
C THR A 269 2.77 9.65 -9.94
N GLY A 270 2.92 10.58 -10.86
CA GLY A 270 4.04 11.52 -10.89
C GLY A 270 3.74 12.71 -9.98
N SER A 271 3.67 12.47 -8.67
CA SER A 271 3.12 13.44 -7.71
C SER A 271 3.92 14.75 -7.70
N ASN A 272 5.23 14.70 -7.93
CA ASN A 272 6.08 15.89 -8.02
C ASN A 272 6.38 16.33 -9.47
N SER A 273 5.81 15.66 -10.47
CA SER A 273 6.09 15.91 -11.89
C SER A 273 4.85 16.31 -12.70
N ASP A 274 3.73 16.60 -12.03
CA ASP A 274 2.46 17.00 -12.64
C ASP A 274 1.95 15.99 -13.67
N SER A 275 2.06 14.68 -13.36
CA SER A 275 1.77 13.65 -14.34
C SER A 275 1.18 12.36 -13.76
N LEU A 276 0.62 11.56 -14.67
CA LEU A 276 0.49 10.11 -14.48
C LEU A 276 1.53 9.42 -15.38
N LEU A 277 2.12 8.34 -14.90
CA LEU A 277 3.18 7.62 -15.59
C LEU A 277 2.70 6.21 -15.90
N VAL A 278 2.66 5.85 -17.17
CA VAL A 278 2.31 4.50 -17.63
C VAL A 278 3.59 3.77 -18.00
N LEU A 279 3.80 2.58 -17.44
CA LEU A 279 4.95 1.73 -17.75
C LEU A 279 4.54 0.64 -18.75
N ASN A 280 5.30 0.49 -19.82
CA ASN A 280 5.32 -0.75 -20.60
C ASN A 280 6.42 -1.67 -20.02
N PRO A 281 6.07 -2.73 -19.27
CA PRO A 281 7.07 -3.54 -18.57
C PRO A 281 7.94 -4.39 -19.52
N GLN A 282 7.46 -4.69 -20.73
CA GLN A 282 8.22 -5.44 -21.74
C GLN A 282 9.34 -4.60 -22.36
N THR A 283 9.04 -3.35 -22.72
CA THR A 283 10.01 -2.43 -23.33
C THR A 283 10.75 -1.56 -22.31
N ARG A 284 10.27 -1.52 -21.06
CA ARG A 284 10.71 -0.61 -19.98
C ARG A 284 10.52 0.87 -20.30
N GLN A 285 9.67 1.18 -21.28
CA GLN A 285 9.40 2.56 -21.67
C GLN A 285 8.30 3.17 -20.80
N TRP A 286 8.49 4.43 -20.46
CA TRP A 286 7.53 5.24 -19.72
C TRP A 286 6.79 6.18 -20.67
N THR A 287 5.45 6.22 -20.54
CA THR A 287 4.60 7.23 -21.18
C THR A 287 4.11 8.20 -20.11
N THR A 288 4.41 9.48 -20.27
CA THR A 288 4.01 10.53 -19.32
C THR A 288 2.73 11.23 -19.80
N LEU A 289 1.67 11.14 -19.01
CA LEU A 289 0.41 11.85 -19.21
C LEU A 289 0.43 13.13 -18.39
N ARG A 290 0.67 14.28 -19.04
CA ARG A 290 0.84 15.58 -18.36
C ARG A 290 -0.42 16.43 -18.41
N VAL A 291 -0.72 17.11 -17.31
CA VAL A 291 -1.73 18.16 -17.24
C VAL A 291 -0.99 19.50 -17.26
N PRO A 292 -0.99 20.24 -18.38
CA PRO A 292 -0.18 21.45 -18.49
C PRO A 292 -0.76 22.61 -17.69
N TYR A 293 -2.09 22.66 -17.50
CA TYR A 293 -2.78 23.71 -16.77
C TYR A 293 -4.05 23.15 -16.08
N PRO A 294 -4.42 23.68 -14.91
CA PRO A 294 -3.62 24.59 -14.07
C PRO A 294 -2.35 23.90 -13.54
N LEU A 295 -1.27 24.66 -13.37
CA LEU A 295 0.01 24.18 -12.86
C LEU A 295 -0.09 23.64 -11.42
N GLY A 296 0.70 22.61 -11.13
CA GLY A 296 0.77 21.95 -9.83
C GLY A 296 -0.20 20.77 -9.69
N PHE A 297 -0.41 19.99 -10.75
CA PHE A 297 -1.23 18.77 -10.75
C PHE A 297 -0.62 17.71 -9.81
N TYR A 298 -0.94 17.83 -8.54
CA TYR A 298 -0.41 17.00 -7.47
C TYR A 298 -1.32 15.77 -7.24
N SER A 299 -1.10 14.69 -7.97
CA SER A 299 -1.91 13.45 -7.82
C SER A 299 -1.33 12.51 -6.75
N ARG A 300 -2.22 11.92 -5.95
CA ARG A 300 -1.92 10.92 -4.91
C ARG A 300 -2.74 9.63 -5.08
N GLY A 301 -3.58 9.58 -6.10
CA GLY A 301 -4.44 8.46 -6.39
C GLY A 301 -4.98 8.62 -7.81
N MET A 302 -5.20 7.48 -8.45
CA MET A 302 -5.85 7.40 -9.73
C MET A 302 -6.68 6.13 -9.77
N ASP A 303 -7.72 6.14 -10.59
CA ASP A 303 -8.53 4.99 -10.91
C ASP A 303 -9.11 5.15 -12.31
N ALA A 304 -9.77 4.13 -12.82
CA ALA A 304 -10.49 4.13 -14.07
C ALA A 304 -12.00 4.08 -13.86
N ARG A 305 -12.73 4.61 -14.84
CA ARG A 305 -14.18 4.44 -14.91
C ARG A 305 -14.62 4.10 -16.33
N VAL A 306 -15.52 3.13 -16.43
CA VAL A 306 -16.25 2.82 -17.67
C VAL A 306 -17.67 3.36 -17.50
N ASP A 307 -17.96 4.48 -18.17
CA ASP A 307 -19.28 5.12 -18.22
C ASP A 307 -20.23 4.42 -19.20
N ASP A 308 -19.70 3.97 -20.35
CA ASP A 308 -20.44 3.23 -21.36
C ASP A 308 -19.50 2.22 -22.05
N PRO A 309 -19.67 0.90 -21.81
CA PRO A 309 -18.82 -0.11 -22.42
C PRO A 309 -18.94 -0.15 -23.95
N ASN A 310 -20.04 0.35 -24.53
CA ASN A 310 -20.33 0.35 -25.96
C ASN A 310 -19.83 1.61 -26.70
N ALA A 311 -19.45 2.67 -25.99
CA ALA A 311 -18.99 3.93 -26.60
C ALA A 311 -17.48 3.94 -26.93
N GLY A 312 -16.81 2.78 -26.92
CA GLY A 312 -15.38 2.67 -27.20
C GLY A 312 -14.52 3.50 -26.25
N TRP A 313 -13.56 4.26 -26.80
CA TRP A 313 -12.66 5.13 -26.00
C TRP A 313 -13.38 6.32 -25.36
N LYS A 314 -14.57 6.68 -25.84
CA LYS A 314 -15.35 7.81 -25.29
C LYS A 314 -16.09 7.46 -24.01
N GLY A 315 -16.48 6.20 -23.86
CA GLY A 315 -17.19 5.71 -22.68
C GLY A 315 -16.28 5.31 -21.53
N ARG A 316 -14.97 5.58 -21.62
CA ARG A 316 -13.99 5.16 -20.62
C ARG A 316 -12.96 6.27 -20.38
N ALA A 317 -12.44 6.37 -19.16
CA ALA A 317 -11.43 7.36 -18.81
C ALA A 317 -10.69 6.98 -17.53
N LEU A 318 -9.45 7.48 -17.42
CA LEU A 318 -8.77 7.55 -16.13
C LEU A 318 -9.21 8.82 -15.39
N TRP A 319 -9.26 8.72 -14.08
CA TRP A 319 -9.58 9.79 -13.17
C TRP A 319 -8.51 9.86 -12.09
N ALA A 320 -7.88 11.01 -11.97
CA ALA A 320 -6.90 11.24 -10.94
C ALA A 320 -7.35 12.38 -10.03
N ASN A 321 -7.08 12.23 -8.74
CA ASN A 321 -7.33 13.31 -7.81
C ASN A 321 -6.32 14.44 -8.04
N TYR A 322 -6.78 15.67 -7.85
CA TYR A 322 -5.93 16.83 -7.68
C TYR A 322 -5.82 17.08 -6.16
N GLY A 323 -4.75 16.54 -5.57
CA GLY A 323 -4.55 16.45 -4.13
C GLY A 323 -4.46 17.80 -3.43
N THR A 324 -4.94 17.85 -2.18
CA THR A 324 -5.14 19.09 -1.43
C THR A 324 -4.00 19.46 -0.48
N HIS A 325 -2.96 18.64 -0.30
CA HIS A 325 -1.88 18.96 0.66
C HIS A 325 -1.10 20.23 0.28
N PHE A 326 -1.00 20.54 -1.02
CA PHE A 326 -0.25 21.70 -1.52
C PHE A 326 -1.10 22.75 -2.25
N VAL A 327 -2.41 22.89 -1.95
CA VAL A 327 -3.30 23.88 -2.62
C VAL A 327 -2.83 25.35 -2.55
N TRP A 328 -1.84 25.69 -1.73
CA TRP A 328 -1.25 27.03 -1.66
C TRP A 328 -0.26 27.32 -2.80
N HIS A 329 0.37 26.29 -3.37
CA HIS A 329 1.43 26.41 -4.40
C HIS A 329 0.95 25.98 -5.79
N ILE A 330 -0.37 25.95 -6.00
CA ILE A 330 -0.96 25.60 -7.30
C ILE A 330 -1.47 26.86 -7.98
N GLU A 331 -1.61 26.80 -9.30
CA GLU A 331 -2.25 27.86 -10.05
C GLU A 331 -3.73 28.04 -9.60
N GLY A 332 -4.09 29.28 -9.30
CA GLY A 332 -5.33 29.67 -8.62
C GLY A 332 -5.14 30.03 -7.14
N GLY A 333 -4.08 29.54 -6.49
CA GLY A 333 -3.68 29.93 -5.14
C GLY A 333 -4.70 29.62 -4.03
N LYS A 334 -4.59 30.37 -2.91
CA LYS A 334 -5.44 30.19 -1.72
C LYS A 334 -6.93 30.27 -2.08
N GLY A 335 -7.69 29.27 -1.66
CA GLY A 335 -9.13 29.15 -1.95
C GLY A 335 -9.47 28.22 -3.11
N THR A 336 -8.46 27.73 -3.84
CA THR A 336 -8.65 26.68 -4.83
C THR A 336 -9.16 25.40 -4.16
N LYS A 337 -10.24 24.83 -4.69
CA LYS A 337 -10.83 23.57 -4.21
C LYS A 337 -10.15 22.37 -4.89
N GLY A 338 -10.24 21.20 -4.25
CA GLY A 338 -9.84 19.93 -4.86
C GLY A 338 -10.62 19.68 -6.16
N LYS A 339 -9.96 19.02 -7.12
CA LYS A 339 -10.50 18.72 -8.45
C LYS A 339 -10.28 17.25 -8.77
N MET A 340 -11.01 16.75 -9.75
CA MET A 340 -10.72 15.48 -10.42
C MET A 340 -10.30 15.79 -11.86
N VAL A 341 -9.22 15.17 -12.32
CA VAL A 341 -8.76 15.27 -13.70
C VAL A 341 -9.20 14.03 -14.46
N LYS A 342 -9.93 14.22 -15.57
CA LYS A 342 -10.32 13.16 -16.49
C LYS A 342 -9.29 13.05 -17.62
N PHE A 343 -8.64 11.91 -17.75
CA PHE A 343 -7.84 11.58 -18.93
C PHE A 343 -8.65 10.66 -19.82
N GLN A 344 -9.03 11.16 -20.99
CA GLN A 344 -9.67 10.37 -22.02
C GLN A 344 -8.68 10.16 -23.17
N ILE A 345 -8.20 8.93 -23.31
CA ILE A 345 -7.13 8.59 -24.25
C ILE A 345 -7.75 8.15 -25.57
N ARG A 346 -7.35 8.82 -26.66
CA ARG A 346 -7.77 8.45 -28.01
C ARG A 346 -6.89 7.31 -28.53
N PRO A 347 -7.45 6.37 -29.31
CA PRO A 347 -6.65 5.32 -29.94
C PRO A 347 -5.73 5.85 -31.04
N ASN A 348 -6.06 7.01 -31.64
CA ASN A 348 -5.22 7.73 -32.58
C ASN A 348 -5.61 9.22 -32.65
N PRO A 349 -4.75 10.10 -33.20
CA PRO A 349 -5.02 11.54 -33.27
C PRO A 349 -6.28 11.94 -34.06
N LEU A 350 -6.75 11.09 -34.98
CA LEU A 350 -7.89 11.36 -35.86
C LEU A 350 -9.23 10.81 -35.31
N ALA A 351 -9.22 10.09 -34.18
CA ALA A 351 -10.41 9.55 -33.56
C ALA A 351 -11.36 10.69 -33.15
N ARG A 352 -12.62 10.64 -33.62
CA ARG A 352 -13.66 11.64 -33.41
C ARG A 352 -14.70 11.21 -32.41
#